data_AF-A0A327K144-F1
#
_entry.id   AF-A0A327K144-F1
#
_cell.length_a   1.000
_cell.length_b   1.000
_cell.length_c   1.000
_cell.angle_alpha   90.00
_cell.angle_beta   90.00
_cell.angle_gamma   90.00
#
_symmetry.space_group_name_H-M   'P 1'
#
loop_
_entity.id
_entity.type
_entity.pdbx_description
1 polymer ?
#
loop_
_entity_poly.entity_id
_entity_poly.type
_entity_poly.pdbx_seq_one_letter_code
_entity_poly.pdbx_strand_id
1 'polypeptide(L)'
;LCYIEVEEPDMEKPLGDADRLLHALEKEWGFQKPRIAARLLPQIQKLLRDGEWKVTCAVYTDGRVEGGGPIVTAIFPGFHNVGCGLAVDIGS
;
A
#
# COMPACT_ATOMS: atom_id res chain seq x y z
N LEU A 1 2.54 8.74 1.49
CA LEU A 1 2.57 8.02 0.20
C LEU A 1 3.86 7.21 0.18
N CYS A 2 3.77 5.94 -0.18
CA CYS A 2 4.89 5.01 -0.13
C CYS A 2 5.08 4.40 -1.51
N TYR A 3 6.11 4.83 -2.24
CA TYR A 3 6.51 4.17 -3.48
C TYR A 3 7.28 2.90 -3.14
N ILE A 4 6.97 1.80 -3.82
CA ILE A 4 7.57 0.48 -3.63
C ILE A 4 7.77 -0.22 -4.97
N GLU A 5 8.75 -1.11 -5.03
CA GLU A 5 8.96 -2.01 -6.16
C GLU A 5 8.63 -3.45 -5.73
N VAL A 6 7.57 -3.99 -6.31
CA VAL A 6 7.09 -5.34 -5.98
C VAL A 6 7.82 -6.34 -6.86
N GLU A 7 8.44 -7.36 -6.27
CA GLU A 7 9.09 -8.44 -7.02
C GLU A 7 8.07 -9.09 -7.97
N GLU A 8 8.42 -9.34 -9.23
CA GLU A 8 7.54 -10.02 -10.21
C GLU A 8 7.10 -11.43 -9.73
N PRO A 9 5.94 -11.94 -10.17
CA PRO A 9 5.49 -13.28 -9.79
C PRO A 9 6.47 -14.35 -10.32
N ASP A 10 6.85 -15.28 -9.44
CA ASP A 10 7.81 -16.34 -9.70
C ASP A 10 7.18 -17.70 -9.36
N MET A 11 7.34 -18.69 -10.26
CA MET A 11 6.82 -20.05 -10.06
C MET A 11 7.52 -20.80 -8.92
N GLU A 12 8.75 -20.42 -8.56
CA GLU A 12 9.47 -21.01 -7.43
C GLU A 12 9.02 -20.44 -6.07
N LYS A 13 8.41 -19.25 -6.07
CA LYS A 13 7.89 -18.56 -4.88
C LYS A 13 6.40 -18.22 -5.06
N PRO A 14 5.48 -19.15 -4.74
CA PRO A 14 4.05 -19.00 -5.02
C PRO A 14 3.35 -18.02 -4.04
N LEU A 15 3.78 -16.76 -4.02
CA LEU A 15 3.20 -15.67 -3.22
C LEU A 15 2.15 -14.91 -4.03
N GLY A 16 1.02 -14.61 -3.38
CA GLY A 16 -0.03 -13.80 -3.97
C GLY A 16 0.41 -12.33 -4.15
N ASP A 17 -0.24 -11.63 -5.07
CA ASP A 17 0.03 -10.21 -5.36
C ASP A 17 -0.10 -9.31 -4.12
N ALA A 18 -1.07 -9.62 -3.25
CA ALA A 18 -1.25 -8.93 -1.98
C ALA A 18 -0.07 -9.16 -1.02
N ASP A 19 0.38 -10.41 -0.89
CA ASP A 19 1.49 -10.77 0.00
C ASP A 19 2.80 -10.14 -0.47
N ARG A 20 3.06 -10.17 -1.79
CA ARG A 20 4.24 -9.52 -2.39
C ARG A 20 4.24 -8.01 -2.14
N LEU A 21 3.09 -7.36 -2.29
CA LEU A 21 2.94 -5.92 -2.00
C LEU A 21 3.21 -5.61 -0.52
N LEU A 22 2.64 -6.39 0.40
CA LEU A 22 2.86 -6.21 1.83
C LEU A 22 4.32 -6.43 2.21
N HIS A 23 4.96 -7.46 1.64
CA HIS A 23 6.38 -7.73 1.88
C HIS A 23 7.28 -6.57 1.41
N ALA A 24 7.00 -5.99 0.24
CA ALA A 24 7.72 -4.82 -0.24
C ALA A 24 7.54 -3.60 0.71
N LEU A 25 6.33 -3.37 1.22
CA LEU A 25 6.08 -2.33 2.22
C LEU A 25 6.83 -2.56 3.54
N GLU A 26 6.89 -3.80 4.03
CA GLU A 26 7.66 -4.14 5.22
C GLU A 26 9.16 -3.90 5.00
N LYS A 27 9.69 -4.34 3.85
CA LYS A 27 11.10 -4.27 3.50
C LYS A 27 11.60 -2.84 3.25
N GLU A 28 10.86 -2.05 2.47
CA GLU A 28 11.30 -0.73 2.03
C GLU A 28 10.92 0.40 3.00
N TRP A 29 9.78 0.28 3.68
CA TRP A 29 9.26 1.32 4.57
C TRP A 29 9.30 0.95 6.06
N GLY A 30 9.68 -0.29 6.40
CA GLY A 30 9.82 -0.74 7.79
C GLY A 30 8.49 -0.86 8.54
N PHE A 31 7.37 -0.91 7.82
CA PHE A 31 6.07 -1.11 8.46
C PHE A 31 5.99 -2.48 9.12
N GLN A 32 5.37 -2.57 10.29
CA GLN A 32 5.14 -3.84 10.97
C GLN A 32 3.73 -4.33 10.68
N LYS A 33 3.63 -5.51 10.03
CA LYS A 33 2.36 -6.17 9.71
C LYS A 33 1.36 -5.23 9.01
N PRO A 34 1.75 -4.55 7.91
CA PRO A 34 0.83 -3.72 7.15
C PRO A 34 -0.34 -4.58 6.63
N ARG A 35 -1.48 -3.93 6.43
CA ARG A 35 -2.72 -4.54 5.98
C ARG A 35 -3.23 -3.83 4.74
N ILE A 36 -4.05 -4.51 3.95
CA ILE A 36 -4.70 -3.91 2.78
C ILE A 36 -6.20 -3.78 3.05
N ALA A 37 -6.78 -2.62 2.75
CA ALA A 37 -8.23 -2.48 2.76
C ALA A 37 -8.89 -3.49 1.80
N ALA A 38 -9.84 -4.30 2.28
CA ALA A 38 -10.41 -5.42 1.53
C ALA A 38 -10.93 -5.05 0.13
N ARG A 39 -11.48 -3.83 -0.04
CA ARG A 39 -11.92 -3.27 -1.33
C ARG A 39 -10.86 -3.21 -2.42
N LEU A 40 -9.57 -3.21 -2.05
CA LEU A 40 -8.46 -3.19 -2.98
C LEU A 40 -8.07 -4.59 -3.47
N LEU A 41 -8.35 -5.66 -2.71
CA LEU A 41 -7.90 -7.02 -3.02
C LEU A 41 -8.23 -7.47 -4.45
N PRO A 42 -9.46 -7.24 -4.98
CA PRO A 42 -9.78 -7.63 -6.36
C PRO A 42 -9.04 -6.83 -7.45
N GLN A 43 -8.41 -5.71 -7.08
CA GLN A 43 -7.81 -4.74 -8.00
C GLN A 43 -6.27 -4.81 -8.01
N ILE A 44 -5.65 -5.41 -7.00
CA ILE A 44 -4.18 -5.38 -6.80
C ILE A 44 -3.46 -5.85 -8.06
N GLN A 45 -3.85 -7.00 -8.61
CA GLN A 45 -3.17 -7.57 -9.78
C GLN A 45 -3.12 -6.58 -10.94
N LYS A 46 -4.26 -5.96 -11.25
CA LYS A 46 -4.35 -4.99 -12.34
C LYS A 46 -3.46 -3.78 -12.05
N LEU A 47 -3.55 -3.21 -10.85
CA LEU A 47 -2.78 -2.02 -10.46
C LEU A 47 -1.27 -2.26 -10.47
N LEU A 48 -0.82 -3.44 -10.04
CA LEU A 48 0.58 -3.84 -10.11
C LEU A 48 1.06 -3.98 -11.56
N ARG A 49 0.27 -4.64 -12.43
CA ARG A 49 0.64 -4.81 -13.85
C ARG A 49 0.64 -3.48 -14.61
N ASP A 50 -0.36 -2.64 -14.38
CA ASP A 50 -0.46 -1.30 -14.99
C ASP A 50 0.74 -0.42 -14.58
N GLY A 51 1.35 -0.68 -13.43
CA GLY A 51 2.51 0.03 -12.91
C GLY A 51 3.84 -0.64 -13.22
N GLU A 52 3.88 -1.71 -14.02
CA GLU A 52 5.09 -2.51 -14.26
C GLU A 52 5.77 -2.92 -12.94
N TRP A 53 4.93 -3.39 -12.01
CA TRP A 53 5.29 -3.81 -10.65
C TRP A 53 5.84 -2.70 -9.74
N LYS A 54 5.73 -1.44 -10.17
CA LYS A 54 6.07 -0.25 -9.41
C LYS A 54 4.80 0.49 -9.05
N VAL A 55 4.57 0.76 -7.77
CA VAL A 55 3.33 1.40 -7.32
C VAL A 55 3.59 2.37 -6.19
N THR A 56 2.67 3.32 -6.02
CA THR A 56 2.61 4.18 -4.85
C THR A 56 1.39 3.83 -4.00
N CYS A 57 1.61 3.47 -2.75
CA CYS A 57 0.56 3.19 -1.78
C CYS A 57 0.22 4.43 -0.94
N ALA A 58 -1.07 4.74 -0.81
CA ALA A 58 -1.56 5.58 0.28
C ALA A 58 -1.72 4.71 1.52
N VAL A 59 -0.93 5.03 2.55
CA VAL A 59 -0.89 4.27 3.81
C VAL A 59 -1.41 5.16 4.92
N TYR A 60 -2.44 4.68 5.61
CA TYR A 60 -2.99 5.30 6.81
C TYR A 60 -2.33 4.68 8.04
N THR A 61 -1.88 5.54 8.96
CA THR A 61 -1.39 5.19 10.29
C THR A 61 -2.21 5.96 11.32
N ASP A 62 -2.72 5.29 12.34
CA ASP A 62 -3.50 5.93 13.42
C ASP A 62 -2.61 6.43 14.58
N GLY A 63 -1.30 6.28 14.45
CA GLY A 63 -0.31 6.66 15.46
C GLY A 63 -0.36 5.84 16.75
N ARG A 64 -1.21 4.81 16.83
CA ARG A 64 -1.38 3.95 18.00
C ARG A 64 -0.88 2.55 17.67
N VAL A 65 0.03 2.03 18.49
CA VAL A 65 0.56 0.66 18.34
C VAL A 65 -0.50 -0.38 18.69
N GLU A 66 -1.49 -0.02 19.51
CA GLU A 66 -2.61 -0.88 19.91
C GLU A 66 -3.83 -0.64 19.01
N GLY A 67 -3.97 -1.47 17.98
CA GLY A 67 -4.98 -1.33 16.91
C GLY A 67 -4.63 -2.07 15.61
N GLY A 68 -3.37 -2.53 15.53
CA GLY A 68 -2.79 -3.29 14.42
C GLY A 68 -2.03 -2.41 13.44
N GLY A 69 -1.37 -3.03 12.45
CA GLY A 69 -0.42 -2.34 11.58
C GLY A 69 -1.05 -1.32 10.60
N PRO A 70 -0.21 -0.51 9.93
CA PRO A 70 -0.61 0.46 8.91
C PRO A 70 -1.54 -0.13 7.85
N ILE A 71 -2.46 0.67 7.32
CA ILE A 71 -3.46 0.19 6.35
C ILE A 71 -3.25 0.87 5.01
N VAL A 72 -3.06 0.09 3.95
CA VAL A 72 -3.07 0.55 2.57
C VAL A 72 -4.52 0.87 2.18
N THR A 73 -4.81 2.14 1.90
CA THR A 73 -6.15 2.66 1.58
C THR A 73 -6.32 3.00 0.09
N ALA A 74 -5.23 3.20 -0.64
CA ALA A 74 -5.21 3.31 -2.10
C ALA A 74 -3.87 2.83 -2.68
N ILE A 75 -3.88 2.43 -3.94
CA ILE A 75 -2.69 2.03 -4.71
C ILE A 75 -2.77 2.73 -6.05
N PHE A 76 -1.70 3.40 -6.44
CA PHE A 76 -1.55 4.07 -7.74
C PHE A 76 -0.48 3.34 -8.56
N PRO A 77 -0.73 3.00 -9.83
CA PRO A 77 0.30 2.52 -10.75
C PRO A 77 1.43 3.54 -10.88
N GLY A 78 2.68 3.09 -10.77
CA GLY A 78 3.86 3.94 -10.88
C GLY A 78 4.05 4.93 -9.73
N PHE A 79 4.81 5.98 -10.01
CA PHE A 79 5.13 7.03 -9.04
C PHE A 79 4.00 8.06 -8.92
N HIS A 80 3.55 8.32 -7.70
CA HIS A 80 2.54 9.32 -7.38
C HIS A 80 3.04 10.21 -6.23
N ASN A 81 3.20 11.52 -6.47
CA ASN A 81 3.77 12.46 -5.49
C ASN A 81 2.85 13.62 -5.11
N VAL A 82 1.57 13.55 -5.49
CA VAL A 82 0.59 14.59 -5.18
C VAL A 82 -0.28 14.12 -4.02
N GLY A 83 -0.27 14.88 -2.93
CA GLY A 83 -1.16 14.67 -1.79
C GLY A 83 -1.99 15.92 -1.54
N CYS A 84 -3.30 15.76 -1.33
CA CYS A 84 -4.20 16.83 -0.94
C CYS A 84 -4.63 16.62 0.52
N GLY A 85 -4.65 17.70 1.31
CA GLY A 85 -5.13 17.69 2.69
C GLY A 85 -6.26 18.70 2.89
N LEU A 86 -7.14 18.42 3.85
CA LEU A 86 -8.20 19.34 4.26
C LEU A 86 -8.10 19.55 5.77
N ALA A 87 -8.01 20.81 6.18
CA ALA A 87 -8.18 21.23 7.57
C ALA A 87 -9.60 21.79 7.73
N VAL A 88 -10.36 21.25 8.69
CA VAL A 88 -11.71 21.69 9.01
C VAL A 88 -11.73 22.14 10.46
N ASP A 89 -12.20 23.36 10.70
CA ASP A 89 -12.45 23.90 12.03
C ASP A 89 -13.97 24.11 12.19
N ILE A 90 -14.53 23.62 13.29
CA ILE A 90 -15.96 23.68 13.57
C ILE A 90 -16.15 24.57 14.80
N GLY A 91 -16.50 25.83 14.55
CA GLY A 91 -16.94 26.78 15.57
C GLY A 91 -18.39 26.56 16.00
N SER A 92 -18.72 27.05 17.20
CA SER A 92 -20.01 26.90 17.89
C SER A 92 -21.24 27.37 17.11
#